data_AF-A0A387BHN6-F1
#
_entry.id   AF-A0A387BHN6-F1
#
_cell.length_a   1.000
_cell.length_b   1.000
_cell.length_c   1.000
_cell.angle_alpha   90.00
_cell.angle_beta   90.00
_cell.angle_gamma   90.00
#
_symmetry.space_group_name_H-M   'P 1'
#
loop_
_entity.id
_entity.type
_entity.pdbx_description
1 polymer ?
#
loop_
_entity_poly.entity_id
_entity_poly.type
_entity_poly.pdbx_seq_one_letter_code
_entity_poly.pdbx_strand_id
1 'polypeptide(L)'
;MKRTLIILDSLLIALVLVLGFALFRSVQNQRNEVSISSYQQQVNPQKDSVTDSRHTELEELSIDVHQVKNEDFSTLSGLWKNLPESNEPIELLISGFSATMDNVQYELVLGGMERYNNLPYLELKKSDVLSNLSLGIYPRGTYIPVLLADGTIEQSGEHDPTNNERDRIIVGRGALLVEDTKHQVLYREMEETA
;
A
#
# COMPACT_ATOMS: atom_id res chain seq x y z
N MET A 1 -43.30 -2.84 -36.78
CA MET A 1 -41.95 -3.17 -36.27
C MET A 1 -40.93 -2.01 -36.36
N LYS A 2 -41.02 -1.06 -37.31
CA LYS A 2 -40.07 0.09 -37.36
C LYS A 2 -40.22 1.10 -36.20
N ARG A 3 -41.44 1.31 -35.68
CA ARG A 3 -41.70 2.29 -34.60
C ARG A 3 -41.19 1.84 -33.23
N THR A 4 -41.21 0.54 -32.94
CA THR A 4 -40.69 -0.02 -31.68
C THR A 4 -39.15 0.01 -31.63
N LEU A 5 -38.47 -0.17 -32.76
CA LEU A 5 -37.01 -0.02 -32.83
C LEU A 5 -36.56 1.43 -32.55
N ILE A 6 -37.26 2.42 -33.12
CA ILE A 6 -36.92 3.84 -32.93
C ILE A 6 -37.09 4.27 -31.46
N ILE A 7 -38.09 3.72 -30.76
CA ILE A 7 -38.32 4.01 -29.34
C ILE A 7 -37.22 3.36 -28.48
N LEU A 8 -36.80 2.13 -28.82
CA LEU A 8 -35.72 1.43 -28.11
C LEU A 8 -34.37 2.15 -28.27
N ASP A 9 -34.04 2.61 -29.48
CA ASP A 9 -32.82 3.35 -29.76
C ASP A 9 -32.80 4.71 -29.03
N SER A 10 -33.97 5.38 -28.98
CA SER A 10 -34.11 6.65 -28.24
C SER A 10 -33.95 6.47 -26.73
N LEU A 11 -34.47 5.37 -26.18
CA LEU A 11 -34.31 5.00 -24.78
C LEU A 11 -32.85 4.69 -24.44
N LEU A 12 -32.16 3.97 -25.32
CA LEU A 12 -30.76 3.59 -25.12
C LEU A 12 -29.83 4.82 -25.14
N ILE A 13 -30.06 5.76 -26.06
CA ILE A 13 -29.31 7.03 -26.09
C ILE A 13 -29.55 7.86 -24.82
N ALA A 14 -30.80 7.93 -24.34
CA ALA A 14 -31.12 8.63 -23.09
C ALA A 14 -30.41 7.99 -21.88
N LEU A 15 -30.33 6.66 -21.83
CA LEU A 15 -29.65 5.94 -20.75
C LEU A 15 -28.14 6.17 -20.75
N VAL A 16 -27.52 6.20 -21.93
CA VAL A 16 -26.09 6.55 -22.07
C VAL A 16 -25.80 7.98 -21.61
N LEU A 17 -26.69 8.93 -21.93
CA LEU A 17 -26.54 10.32 -21.48
C LEU A 17 -26.68 10.47 -19.95
N VAL A 18 -27.60 9.74 -19.33
CA VAL A 18 -27.76 9.73 -17.86
C VAL A 18 -26.55 9.11 -17.18
N LEU A 19 -26.03 7.98 -17.68
CA LEU A 19 -24.80 7.38 -17.15
C LEU A 19 -23.60 8.32 -17.30
N GLY A 20 -23.44 8.93 -18.48
CA GLY A 20 -22.36 9.90 -18.73
C GLY A 20 -22.43 11.10 -17.79
N PHE A 21 -23.63 11.62 -17.53
CA PHE A 21 -23.83 12.73 -16.60
C PHE A 21 -23.57 12.34 -15.14
N ALA A 22 -23.97 11.14 -14.72
CA ALA A 22 -23.69 10.61 -13.38
C ALA A 22 -22.19 10.40 -13.15
N LEU A 23 -21.47 9.83 -14.12
CA LEU A 23 -20.02 9.66 -14.07
C LEU A 23 -19.29 11.01 -14.05
N PHE A 24 -19.71 11.98 -14.88
CA PHE A 24 -19.14 13.32 -14.87
C PHE A 24 -19.34 14.05 -13.52
N ARG A 25 -20.53 13.93 -12.92
CA ARG A 25 -20.80 14.44 -11.56
C ARG A 25 -19.95 13.75 -10.51
N SER A 26 -19.75 12.43 -10.61
CA SER A 26 -18.91 11.67 -9.68
C SER A 26 -17.45 12.15 -9.70
N VAL A 27 -16.88 12.32 -10.91
CA VAL A 27 -15.51 12.83 -11.10
C VAL A 27 -15.36 14.27 -10.61
N GLN A 28 -16.36 15.12 -10.80
CA GLN A 28 -16.34 16.50 -10.29
C GLN A 28 -16.51 16.56 -8.76
N ASN A 29 -17.30 15.67 -8.17
CA ASN A 29 -17.46 15.61 -6.71
C ASN A 29 -16.16 15.15 -6.02
N GLN A 30 -15.38 14.26 -6.64
CA GLN A 30 -14.04 13.91 -6.13
C GLN A 30 -13.05 15.08 -6.15
N ARG A 31 -13.25 16.08 -7.02
CA ARG A 31 -12.41 17.30 -7.04
C ARG A 31 -12.80 18.33 -5.97
N ASN A 32 -13.94 18.18 -5.31
CA ASN A 32 -14.45 19.16 -4.35
C ASN A 32 -14.24 18.77 -2.87
N GLU A 33 -13.64 17.61 -2.56
CA GLU A 33 -13.28 17.21 -1.19
C GLU A 33 -11.79 17.38 -0.85
N VAL A 34 -11.08 18.27 -1.55
CA VAL A 34 -9.78 18.80 -1.09
C VAL A 34 -9.93 20.29 -0.83
N SER A 35 -10.57 20.63 0.29
CA SER A 35 -10.48 21.97 0.87
C SER A 35 -9.45 21.96 1.98
N ILE A 36 -8.22 22.23 1.58
CA ILE A 36 -7.09 22.60 2.44
C ILE A 36 -7.52 23.82 3.27
N SER A 37 -7.42 23.70 4.59
CA SER A 37 -7.43 24.86 5.48
C SER A 37 -6.00 25.37 5.59
N SER A 38 -5.73 26.53 4.99
CA SER A 38 -4.51 27.30 5.23
C SER A 38 -4.85 28.77 5.43
N TYR A 39 -4.47 29.26 6.61
CA TYR A 39 -4.25 30.65 7.02
C TYR A 39 -3.08 30.52 8.02
N GLN A 40 -1.94 31.23 7.96
CA GLN A 40 -1.64 32.54 7.42
C GLN A 40 -0.14 32.69 7.11
N GLN A 41 0.11 33.72 6.33
CA GLN A 41 1.31 34.14 5.63
C GLN A 41 2.08 35.20 6.43
N GLN A 42 3.42 35.16 6.41
CA GLN A 42 4.22 36.39 6.56
C GLN A 42 5.50 36.32 5.73
N VAL A 43 5.66 37.32 4.87
CA VAL A 43 6.70 37.52 3.85
C VAL A 43 7.81 38.40 4.41
N ASN A 44 9.07 38.10 4.11
CA ASN A 44 10.07 39.14 3.81
C ASN A 44 11.10 38.63 2.78
N PRO A 45 11.47 39.41 1.73
CA PRO A 45 12.24 38.92 0.59
C PRO A 45 13.70 39.42 0.57
N GLN A 46 14.65 38.55 0.22
CA GLN A 46 15.90 38.94 -0.47
C GLN A 46 16.53 37.67 -1.10
N LYS A 47 16.40 37.47 -2.43
CA LYS A 47 17.44 37.69 -3.47
C LYS A 47 18.72 36.88 -3.18
N ASP A 48 19.14 35.91 -3.98
CA ASP A 48 19.37 35.92 -5.42
C ASP A 48 19.20 34.52 -6.07
N SER A 49 18.84 34.54 -7.37
CA SER A 49 18.84 33.45 -8.36
C SER A 49 20.18 32.69 -8.43
N VAL A 50 20.29 31.43 -8.87
CA VAL A 50 19.98 30.87 -10.20
C VAL A 50 20.09 29.33 -10.09
N THR A 51 19.17 28.63 -10.74
CA THR A 51 19.36 27.40 -11.57
C THR A 51 18.46 26.24 -11.15
N ASP A 52 17.48 26.06 -12.02
CA ASP A 52 16.66 24.90 -12.28
C ASP A 52 17.37 23.57 -12.00
N SER A 53 16.82 22.83 -11.05
CA SER A 53 16.74 21.38 -11.11
C SER A 53 15.46 21.02 -10.40
N ARG A 54 14.36 20.96 -11.16
CA ARG A 54 13.20 20.15 -10.79
C ARG A 54 13.66 18.72 -10.60
N HIS A 55 14.19 18.39 -9.43
CA HIS A 55 14.03 17.06 -8.88
C HIS A 55 12.71 17.12 -8.14
N THR A 56 11.64 16.83 -8.88
CA THR A 56 10.49 16.19 -8.26
C THR A 56 11.02 14.83 -7.83
N GLU A 57 11.70 14.76 -6.68
CA GLU A 57 11.69 13.55 -5.88
C GLU A 57 10.20 13.26 -5.72
N LEU A 58 9.70 12.27 -6.47
CA LEU A 58 8.51 11.56 -6.07
C LEU A 58 8.84 11.14 -4.64
N GLU A 59 8.25 11.80 -3.64
CA GLU A 59 8.35 11.38 -2.25
C GLU A 59 8.01 9.89 -2.26
N GLU A 60 9.03 9.05 -2.11
CA GLU A 60 8.88 7.61 -2.09
C GLU A 60 7.81 7.33 -1.02
N LEU A 61 6.70 6.74 -1.45
CA LEU A 61 5.46 6.72 -0.69
C LEU A 61 5.67 5.84 0.55
N SER A 62 6.16 6.44 1.64
CA SER A 62 6.68 5.69 2.78
C SER A 62 5.58 5.18 3.70
N ILE A 63 5.78 4.04 4.34
CA ILE A 63 4.89 3.54 5.39
C ILE A 63 4.86 4.51 6.59
N ASP A 64 3.67 5.02 6.93
CA ASP A 64 3.44 5.71 8.21
C ASP A 64 2.85 4.74 9.24
N VAL A 65 3.69 4.33 10.19
CA VAL A 65 3.28 3.41 11.28
C VAL A 65 2.18 3.99 12.16
N HIS A 66 2.11 5.32 12.32
CA HIS A 66 1.05 5.94 13.11
C HIS A 66 -0.31 5.82 12.43
N GLN A 67 -0.36 5.94 11.10
CA GLN A 67 -1.57 5.71 10.32
C GLN A 67 -2.00 4.24 10.42
N VAL A 68 -1.08 3.30 10.21
CA VAL A 68 -1.37 1.86 10.33
C VAL A 68 -1.93 1.50 11.71
N LYS A 69 -1.40 2.10 12.79
CA LYS A 69 -1.90 1.90 14.17
C LYS A 69 -3.31 2.45 14.39
N ASN A 70 -3.72 3.44 13.61
CA ASN A 70 -5.07 4.01 13.63
C ASN A 70 -5.99 3.35 12.58
N GLU A 71 -5.58 2.20 12.05
CA GLU A 71 -6.28 1.44 11.00
C GLU A 71 -6.44 2.24 9.70
N ASP A 72 -5.60 3.23 9.45
CA ASP A 72 -5.44 3.86 8.15
C ASP A 72 -4.32 3.14 7.40
N PHE A 73 -4.69 2.33 6.41
CA PHE A 73 -3.77 1.54 5.60
C PHE A 73 -3.39 2.23 4.29
N SER A 74 -3.72 3.51 4.11
CA SER A 74 -3.46 4.24 2.87
C SER A 74 -1.98 4.20 2.46
N THR A 75 -1.06 4.33 3.43
CA THR A 75 0.39 4.26 3.18
C THR A 75 0.92 2.86 2.85
N LEU A 76 0.09 1.82 2.96
CA LEU A 76 0.42 0.46 2.52
C LEU A 76 -0.04 0.19 1.08
N SER A 77 -0.82 1.09 0.48
CA SER A 77 -1.39 0.89 -0.85
C SER A 77 -0.31 0.67 -1.90
N GLY A 78 -0.55 -0.29 -2.78
CA GLY A 78 0.36 -0.62 -3.88
C GLY A 78 0.46 -2.12 -4.13
N LEU A 79 1.22 -2.44 -5.16
CA LEU A 79 1.58 -3.79 -5.52
C LEU A 79 2.90 -4.16 -4.83
N TRP A 80 2.88 -5.24 -4.05
CA TRP A 80 4.02 -5.71 -3.29
C TRP A 80 4.44 -7.07 -3.81
N LYS A 81 5.73 -7.24 -4.11
CA LYS A 81 6.29 -8.50 -4.60
C LYS A 81 7.62 -8.83 -3.98
N ASN A 82 7.92 -10.10 -3.82
CA ASN A 82 9.26 -10.54 -3.51
C ASN A 82 10.19 -10.40 -4.72
N LEU A 83 11.50 -10.52 -4.48
CA LEU A 83 12.49 -10.39 -5.54
C LEU A 83 12.35 -11.54 -6.55
N PRO A 84 12.64 -11.31 -7.85
CA PRO A 84 12.52 -12.33 -8.91
C PRO A 84 13.35 -13.59 -8.69
N GLU A 85 14.41 -13.51 -7.87
CA GLU A 85 15.26 -14.64 -7.50
C GLU A 85 14.63 -15.58 -6.45
N SER A 86 13.43 -15.26 -5.97
CA SER A 86 12.70 -16.11 -5.01
C SER A 86 12.11 -17.34 -5.69
N ASN A 87 12.22 -18.49 -5.04
CA ASN A 87 11.75 -19.77 -5.58
C ASN A 87 10.23 -19.84 -5.73
N GLU A 88 9.51 -19.06 -4.93
CA GLU A 88 8.04 -18.96 -4.95
C GLU A 88 7.66 -17.48 -5.08
N PRO A 89 7.15 -17.03 -6.24
CA PRO A 89 6.74 -15.64 -6.40
C PRO A 89 5.52 -15.36 -5.53
N ILE A 90 5.60 -14.30 -4.74
CA ILE A 90 4.51 -13.82 -3.88
C ILE A 90 4.11 -12.44 -4.39
N GLU A 91 2.82 -12.28 -4.65
CA GLU A 91 2.23 -11.00 -5.06
C GLU A 91 1.09 -10.63 -4.10
N LEU A 92 1.16 -9.41 -3.59
CA LEU A 92 0.20 -8.85 -2.65
C LEU A 92 -0.22 -7.46 -3.13
N LEU A 93 -1.47 -7.31 -3.51
CA LEU A 93 -2.05 -6.01 -3.86
C LEU A 93 -2.80 -5.46 -2.63
N ILE A 94 -2.36 -4.32 -2.11
CA ILE A 94 -3.06 -3.61 -1.03
C ILE A 94 -3.78 -2.40 -1.62
N SER A 95 -5.07 -2.30 -1.32
CA SER A 95 -5.92 -1.17 -1.72
C SER A 95 -6.96 -0.88 -0.63
N GLY A 96 -6.82 0.27 0.02
CA GLY A 96 -7.64 0.66 1.17
C GLY A 96 -7.58 -0.38 2.28
N PHE A 97 -8.74 -0.85 2.74
CA PHE A 97 -8.88 -1.83 3.82
C PHE A 97 -8.73 -3.29 3.36
N SER A 98 -8.20 -3.53 2.15
CA SER A 98 -8.13 -4.87 1.58
C SER A 98 -6.76 -5.23 1.03
N ALA A 99 -6.44 -6.51 1.16
CA ALA A 99 -5.28 -7.15 0.56
C ALA A 99 -5.74 -8.28 -0.35
N THR A 100 -5.18 -8.38 -1.56
CA THR A 100 -5.43 -9.49 -2.49
C THR A 100 -4.14 -10.27 -2.67
N MET A 101 -4.20 -11.57 -2.40
CA MET A 101 -3.09 -12.51 -2.55
C MET A 101 -3.66 -13.82 -3.09
N ASP A 102 -3.02 -14.41 -4.10
CA ASP A 102 -3.48 -15.64 -4.78
C ASP A 102 -4.95 -15.58 -5.26
N ASN A 103 -5.37 -14.44 -5.80
CA ASN A 103 -6.77 -14.15 -6.21
C ASN A 103 -7.80 -14.24 -5.07
N VAL A 104 -7.36 -14.23 -3.81
CA VAL A 104 -8.23 -14.16 -2.63
C VAL A 104 -8.12 -12.76 -2.03
N GLN A 105 -9.25 -12.09 -1.90
CA GLN A 105 -9.33 -10.82 -1.19
C GLN A 105 -9.57 -11.06 0.30
N TYR A 106 -8.81 -10.32 1.11
CA TYR A 106 -8.88 -10.30 2.56
C TYR A 106 -9.14 -8.87 3.04
N GLU A 107 -9.89 -8.74 4.12
CA GLU A 107 -9.96 -7.52 4.92
C GLU A 107 -8.70 -7.41 5.79
N LEU A 108 -8.11 -6.22 5.84
CA LEU A 108 -6.98 -5.90 6.71
C LEU A 108 -7.49 -5.51 8.09
N VAL A 109 -6.95 -6.12 9.13
CA VAL A 109 -7.25 -5.82 10.53
C VAL A 109 -5.93 -5.59 11.27
N LEU A 110 -5.86 -4.56 12.12
CA LEU A 110 -4.70 -4.39 12.99
C LEU A 110 -4.63 -5.55 13.99
N GLY A 111 -3.66 -6.44 13.81
CA GLY A 111 -3.48 -7.60 14.67
C GLY A 111 -2.78 -7.28 15.99
N GLY A 112 -1.96 -6.22 16.00
CA GLY A 112 -1.25 -5.76 17.19
C GLY A 112 0.16 -5.27 16.85
N MET A 113 1.06 -5.37 17.84
CA MET A 113 2.46 -4.98 17.73
C MET A 113 3.36 -6.20 17.86
N GLU A 114 4.40 -6.27 17.03
CA GLU A 114 5.44 -7.29 17.12
C GLU A 114 6.28 -7.12 18.38
N ARG A 115 6.60 -8.24 19.02
CA ARG A 115 7.24 -8.25 20.35
C ARG A 115 8.68 -7.75 20.38
N TYR A 116 9.38 -7.80 19.24
CA TYR A 116 10.82 -7.56 19.17
C TYR A 116 11.16 -6.10 18.83
N ASN A 117 10.39 -5.50 17.92
CA ASN A 117 10.68 -4.19 17.36
C ASN A 117 9.52 -3.19 17.53
N ASN A 118 8.42 -3.59 18.17
CA ASN A 118 7.23 -2.77 18.37
C ASN A 118 6.71 -2.13 17.07
N LEU A 119 6.76 -2.89 15.97
CA LEU A 119 6.18 -2.56 14.69
C LEU A 119 4.81 -3.23 14.53
N PRO A 120 3.86 -2.63 13.79
CA PRO A 120 2.54 -3.22 13.66
C PRO A 120 2.60 -4.48 12.81
N TYR A 121 1.70 -5.43 13.09
CA TYR A 121 1.37 -6.48 12.16
C TYR A 121 -0.14 -6.47 11.90
N LEU A 122 -0.51 -6.87 10.69
CA LEU A 122 -1.89 -6.99 10.26
C LEU A 122 -2.30 -8.46 10.23
N GLU A 123 -3.55 -8.74 10.58
CA GLU A 123 -4.19 -10.02 10.34
C GLU A 123 -5.08 -9.91 9.10
N LEU A 124 -5.14 -10.99 8.33
CA LEU A 124 -5.99 -11.05 7.14
C LEU A 124 -7.28 -11.76 7.50
N LYS A 125 -8.42 -11.13 7.23
CA LYS A 125 -9.75 -11.67 7.54
C LYS A 125 -10.50 -12.00 6.26
N LYS A 126 -11.15 -13.17 6.20
CA LYS A 126 -11.94 -13.65 5.06
C LYS A 126 -13.32 -14.07 5.54
N SER A 127 -14.37 -13.46 4.98
CA SER A 127 -15.77 -13.82 5.29
C SER A 127 -16.07 -13.87 6.79
N ASP A 128 -15.66 -12.83 7.51
CA ASP A 128 -15.82 -12.71 8.96
C ASP A 128 -15.00 -13.65 9.85
N VAL A 129 -14.11 -14.43 9.25
CA VAL A 129 -13.19 -15.33 9.97
C VAL A 129 -11.76 -14.86 9.77
N LEU A 130 -10.99 -14.73 10.86
CA LEU A 130 -9.55 -14.50 10.77
C LEU A 130 -8.90 -15.67 10.03
N SER A 131 -8.13 -15.37 9.00
CA SER A 131 -7.27 -16.35 8.37
C SER A 131 -6.08 -16.68 9.28
N ASN A 132 -5.30 -17.69 8.91
CA ASN A 132 -4.01 -17.98 9.52
C ASN A 132 -2.87 -17.11 8.95
N LEU A 133 -3.19 -16.14 8.08
CA LEU A 133 -2.23 -15.26 7.44
C LEU A 133 -2.14 -13.94 8.19
N SER A 134 -0.96 -13.35 8.12
CA SER A 134 -0.63 -12.06 8.72
C SER A 134 0.39 -11.33 7.87
N LEU A 135 0.48 -10.01 8.02
CA LEU A 135 1.49 -9.17 7.40
C LEU A 135 2.32 -8.49 8.48
N GLY A 136 3.61 -8.80 8.55
CA GLY A 136 4.57 -8.00 9.31
C GLY A 136 4.93 -6.73 8.54
N ILE A 137 4.80 -5.57 9.17
CA ILE A 137 5.03 -4.27 8.53
C ILE A 137 6.37 -3.70 8.98
N TYR A 138 7.30 -3.51 8.04
CA TYR A 138 8.67 -3.08 8.29
C TYR A 138 9.01 -1.83 7.47
N PRO A 139 8.80 -0.63 8.03
CA PRO A 139 9.20 0.61 7.36
C PRO A 139 10.69 0.65 7.04
N ARG A 140 11.07 1.46 6.06
CA ARG A 140 12.47 1.79 5.76
C ARG A 140 13.23 2.18 7.03
N GLY A 141 14.45 1.67 7.15
CA GLY A 141 15.36 1.90 8.28
C GLY A 141 15.11 1.00 9.50
N THR A 142 14.06 0.17 9.49
CA THR A 142 13.83 -0.84 10.53
C THR A 142 14.55 -2.15 10.21
N TYR A 143 14.67 -3.07 11.16
CA TYR A 143 15.19 -4.41 10.90
C TYR A 143 14.09 -5.46 11.04
N ILE A 144 14.25 -6.56 10.31
CA ILE A 144 13.46 -7.78 10.47
C ILE A 144 14.22 -8.71 11.42
N PRO A 145 13.64 -9.10 12.57
CA PRO A 145 14.20 -10.14 13.42
C PRO A 145 14.25 -11.49 12.68
N VAL A 146 15.38 -12.19 12.80
CA VAL A 146 15.62 -13.47 12.12
C VAL A 146 15.97 -14.57 13.10
N LEU A 147 15.61 -15.81 12.75
CA LEU A 147 15.98 -17.02 13.44
C LEU A 147 17.33 -17.52 12.89
N LEU A 148 18.33 -17.61 13.76
CA LEU A 148 19.62 -18.17 13.42
C LEU A 148 19.58 -19.70 13.45
N ALA A 149 20.58 -20.33 12.83
CA ALA A 149 20.66 -21.79 12.72
C ALA A 149 20.76 -22.51 14.09
N ASP A 150 21.18 -21.81 15.14
CA ASP A 150 21.25 -22.31 16.51
C ASP A 150 19.92 -22.20 17.28
N GLY A 151 18.87 -21.65 16.65
CA GLY A 151 17.56 -21.42 17.24
C GLY A 151 17.42 -20.09 17.99
N THR A 152 18.46 -19.26 18.02
CA THR A 152 18.43 -17.93 18.63
C THR A 152 17.73 -16.93 17.72
N ILE A 153 16.92 -16.02 18.29
CA ILE A 153 16.32 -14.91 17.56
C ILE A 153 17.24 -13.70 17.65
N GLU A 154 17.78 -13.30 16.50
CA GLU A 154 18.58 -12.10 16.29
C GLU A 154 17.64 -10.90 16.08
N GLN A 155 17.91 -9.78 16.75
CA GLN A 155 17.02 -8.61 16.80
C GLN A 155 17.77 -7.28 16.64
N SER A 156 19.05 -7.30 16.27
CA SER A 156 19.84 -6.11 15.98
C SER A 156 19.75 -5.71 14.50
N GLY A 157 19.38 -6.65 13.63
CA GLY A 157 19.36 -6.46 12.20
C GLY A 157 20.70 -6.75 11.51
N GLU A 158 21.73 -7.15 12.26
CA GLU A 158 23.02 -7.57 11.69
C GLU A 158 22.85 -8.72 10.69
N HIS A 159 21.87 -9.59 10.91
CA HIS A 159 21.58 -10.74 10.07
C HIS A 159 20.31 -10.59 9.23
N ASP A 160 19.72 -9.39 9.17
CA ASP A 160 18.61 -9.10 8.26
C ASP A 160 19.14 -9.13 6.81
N PRO A 161 18.75 -10.12 5.98
CA PRO A 161 19.30 -10.30 4.63
C PRO A 161 18.62 -9.39 3.59
N THR A 162 17.72 -8.51 4.03
CA THR A 162 16.85 -7.73 3.16
C THR A 162 17.34 -6.30 2.98
N ASN A 163 16.80 -5.57 2.00
CA ASN A 163 17.14 -4.17 1.77
C ASN A 163 16.35 -3.28 2.73
N ASN A 164 16.99 -2.86 3.82
CA ASN A 164 16.39 -1.96 4.82
C ASN A 164 16.25 -0.49 4.38
N GLU A 165 16.81 -0.12 3.23
CA GLU A 165 16.57 1.19 2.61
C GLU A 165 15.20 1.27 1.91
N ARG A 166 14.39 0.21 1.98
CA ARG A 166 13.04 0.15 1.43
C ARG A 166 12.03 -0.28 2.49
N ASP A 167 10.80 0.16 2.29
CA ASP A 167 9.66 -0.41 2.97
C ASP A 167 9.48 -1.87 2.59
N ARG A 168 9.16 -2.69 3.59
CA ARG A 168 9.06 -4.14 3.46
C ARG A 168 7.81 -4.65 4.16
N ILE A 169 7.21 -5.67 3.56
CA ILE A 169 6.14 -6.46 4.17
C ILE A 169 6.58 -7.92 4.16
N ILE A 170 6.33 -8.66 5.23
CA ILE A 170 6.51 -10.12 5.27
C ILE A 170 5.17 -10.78 5.45
N VAL A 171 4.89 -11.80 4.64
CA VAL A 171 3.73 -12.68 4.85
C VAL A 171 4.10 -13.67 5.95
N GLY A 172 3.34 -13.67 7.05
CA GLY A 172 3.59 -14.50 8.23
C GLY A 172 3.86 -13.68 9.49
N ARG A 173 4.14 -14.38 10.58
CA ARG A 173 4.41 -13.81 11.91
C ARG A 173 5.58 -14.51 12.56
N GLY A 174 6.32 -13.76 13.36
CA GLY A 174 7.51 -14.25 14.06
C GLY A 174 8.78 -14.20 13.21
N ALA A 175 9.89 -14.62 13.82
CA ALA A 175 11.19 -14.63 13.17
C ALA A 175 11.32 -15.86 12.27
N LEU A 176 11.67 -15.63 11.01
CA LEU A 176 11.96 -16.66 10.01
C LEU A 176 13.46 -16.93 9.95
N LEU A 177 13.86 -18.07 9.39
CA LEU A 177 15.28 -18.29 9.07
C LEU A 177 15.77 -17.20 8.12
N VAL A 178 17.08 -16.89 8.17
CA VAL A 178 17.69 -15.87 7.30
C VAL A 178 17.35 -16.12 5.82
N GLU A 179 17.56 -17.34 5.34
CA GLU A 179 17.23 -17.69 3.95
C GLU A 179 15.74 -17.54 3.63
N ASP A 180 14.85 -17.94 4.53
CA ASP A 180 13.40 -17.81 4.33
C ASP A 180 12.97 -16.34 4.29
N THR A 181 13.58 -15.51 5.15
CA THR A 181 13.33 -14.06 5.22
C THR A 181 13.65 -13.39 3.88
N LYS A 182 14.76 -13.79 3.26
CA LYS A 182 15.18 -13.26 1.95
C LYS A 182 14.12 -13.49 0.86
N HIS A 183 13.44 -14.63 0.89
CA HIS A 183 12.49 -15.03 -0.16
C HIS A 183 11.03 -14.62 0.13
N GLN A 184 10.69 -14.37 1.41
CA GLN A 184 9.32 -14.02 1.82
C GLN A 184 9.09 -12.51 1.96
N VAL A 185 10.16 -11.71 1.98
CA VAL A 185 10.03 -10.25 2.04
C VAL A 185 9.49 -9.70 0.72
N LEU A 186 8.48 -8.84 0.83
CA LEU A 186 7.85 -8.14 -0.27
C LEU A 186 8.29 -6.68 -0.26
N TYR A 187 8.58 -6.16 -1.44
CA TYR A 187 8.87 -4.76 -1.68
C TYR A 187 7.78 -4.17 -2.57
N ARG A 188 7.47 -2.89 -2.36
CA ARG A 188 6.51 -2.18 -3.20
C ARG A 188 7.11 -1.96 -4.60
N GLU A 189 6.37 -2.36 -5.64
CA GLU A 189 6.60 -1.87 -6.99
C GLU A 189 6.14 -0.42 -7.02
N MET A 190 7.07 0.51 -7.29
CA MET A 190 6.67 1.89 -7.59
C MET A 190 5.84 1.86 -8.87
N GLU A 191 4.71 2.56 -8.93
CA GLU A 191 4.01 2.77 -10.21
C GLU A 191 5.03 3.30 -11.22
N GLU A 192 5.25 2.58 -12.32
CA GLU A 192 5.79 3.21 -13.51
C GLU A 192 4.77 4.27 -13.94
N THR A 193 5.06 5.53 -13.65
CA THR A 193 4.32 6.64 -14.25
C THR A 193 4.51 6.54 -15.76
N ALA A 194 3.43 6.18 -16.46
CA ALA A 194 3.33 6.19 -17.91
C ALA A 194 3.52 7.60 -18.51
#